data_AF-A0A2K2DC69-F1
#
_entry.id   AF-A0A2K2DC69-F1
#
_cell.length_a   1.000
_cell.length_b   1.000
_cell.length_c   1.000
_cell.angle_alpha   90.00
_cell.angle_beta   90.00
_cell.angle_gamma   90.00
#
_symmetry.space_group_name_H-M   'P 1'
#
loop_
_entity.id
_entity.type
_entity.pdbx_description
1 polymer ?
#
loop_
_entity_poly.entity_id
_entity_poly.type
_entity_poly.pdbx_seq_one_letter_code
_entity_poly.pdbx_strand_id
1 'polypeptide(L)'
;MFGLLISALALLQGVIFCYKAIFGFAKGSVVNTIIEEREFGDQTRIPISDYLNETMSGCENNPSFSRGRNLITYAVDLMRSKLPDDYLSGLRILDAFAKQLEKVVWKSGGNIVQPRRVLNRYMDENILKKYLITSASPADILQKLLQTLSSRSIYNREMRVCAARILAHIALDIHLEEFPRGIHYISSLIDTFEEYCLLQPCQRDWLVETLEEDWFAAADLFLEPSDDHTNDDSDTDLLDAYKQLVVQGLRILRKLAANDKNCRVMLDTPCLLRKIMVPLTTDLLHHIDHGAWYSIVEGSLKVMSKLTAATGQTGKKLRNEISSSKEAISNMEIILECDKCDEKMQKQVIWILSNLHQDTSSVLGTASRKKFIAMLVDIMADDNKNKEDKRTKAGWALVALSSEIETNATIIMKENDRAVDNLATMIVEKGRCRLPTAKILEYLCIHYTDDDESLRKLKNAMTNAVPRIMTRTTCMLSLCVTVCDTFSADQDFAHQFDVIAPGDGSSCSPRKLEKIVRKNMHPRPNCLKIVKLACKMFISMMKHRGSYVKQDLESFMDALSSASKDMFIVDGSMVFDITEDGTYYSLFFAKS
;
A
#
# COMPACT_ATOMS: atom_id res chain seq x y z
N MET A 1 47.97 12.92 -55.21
CA MET A 1 47.55 12.48 -53.87
C MET A 1 47.10 13.66 -53.00
N PHE A 2 47.92 14.70 -52.80
CA PHE A 2 47.55 15.90 -52.03
C PHE A 2 46.29 16.63 -52.54
N GLY A 3 46.16 16.84 -53.86
CA GLY A 3 44.99 17.53 -54.43
C GLY A 3 43.66 16.78 -54.23
N LEU A 4 43.65 15.44 -54.32
CA LEU A 4 42.47 14.61 -54.05
C LEU A 4 42.05 14.69 -52.57
N LEU A 5 43.02 14.80 -51.68
CA LEU A 5 42.80 14.91 -50.23
C LEU A 5 42.17 16.26 -49.86
N ILE A 6 42.61 17.35 -50.50
CA ILE A 6 42.04 18.69 -50.32
C ILE A 6 40.60 18.76 -50.86
N SER A 7 40.35 18.21 -52.05
CA SER A 7 38.99 18.17 -52.62
C SER A 7 38.04 17.31 -51.78
N ALA A 8 38.52 16.18 -51.24
CA ALA A 8 37.74 15.34 -50.34
C ALA A 8 37.40 16.07 -49.03
N LEU A 9 38.35 16.80 -48.44
CA LEU A 9 38.12 17.61 -47.24
C LEU A 9 37.12 18.75 -47.50
N ALA A 10 37.23 19.45 -48.63
CA ALA A 10 36.31 20.53 -49.00
C ALA A 10 34.88 20.01 -49.22
N LEU A 11 34.72 18.84 -49.87
CA LEU A 11 33.42 18.19 -50.03
C LEU A 11 32.83 17.76 -48.69
N LEU A 12 33.64 17.15 -47.82
CA LEU A 12 33.21 16.75 -46.47
C LEU A 12 32.75 17.97 -45.66
N GLN A 13 33.50 19.07 -45.72
CA GLN A 13 33.15 20.30 -45.02
C GLN A 13 31.88 20.96 -45.58
N GLY A 14 31.66 20.88 -46.91
CA GLY A 14 30.42 21.28 -47.55
C GLY A 14 29.22 20.42 -47.11
N VAL A 15 29.38 19.10 -47.04
CA VAL A 15 28.33 18.17 -46.55
C VAL A 15 28.00 18.44 -45.09
N ILE A 16 29.02 18.64 -44.23
CA ILE A 16 28.81 19.02 -42.82
C ILE A 16 28.04 20.34 -42.74
N PHE A 17 28.40 21.34 -43.54
CA PHE A 17 27.69 22.62 -43.58
C PHE A 17 26.21 22.47 -44.01
N CYS A 18 25.95 21.70 -45.07
CA CYS A 18 24.58 21.41 -45.51
C CYS A 18 23.78 20.68 -44.42
N TYR A 19 24.38 19.69 -43.74
CA TYR A 19 23.76 19.01 -42.61
C TYR A 19 23.43 19.98 -41.47
N LYS A 20 24.34 20.92 -41.15
CA LYS A 20 24.10 21.95 -40.14
C LYS A 20 22.91 22.85 -40.48
N ALA A 21 22.84 23.31 -41.73
CA ALA A 21 21.74 24.15 -42.19
C ALA A 21 20.40 23.40 -42.09
N ILE A 22 20.34 22.17 -42.59
CA ILE A 22 19.14 21.32 -42.52
C ILE A 22 18.73 21.07 -41.07
N PHE A 23 19.69 20.73 -40.20
CA PHE A 23 19.40 20.51 -38.79
C PHE A 23 18.90 21.79 -38.10
N GLY A 24 19.50 22.95 -38.38
CA GLY A 24 19.04 24.24 -37.86
C GLY A 24 17.57 24.53 -38.20
N PHE A 25 17.15 24.27 -39.45
CA PHE A 25 15.75 24.40 -39.88
C PHE A 25 14.83 23.33 -39.28
N ALA A 26 15.30 22.09 -39.19
CA ALA A 26 14.50 20.96 -38.70
C ALA A 26 14.42 20.88 -37.17
N LYS A 27 15.30 21.58 -36.44
CA LYS A 27 15.45 21.46 -34.98
C LYS A 27 14.14 21.69 -34.23
N GLY A 28 13.43 22.77 -34.53
CA GLY A 28 12.15 23.07 -33.89
C GLY A 28 11.13 21.94 -34.08
N SER A 29 11.07 21.37 -35.29
CA SER A 29 10.23 20.21 -35.60
C SER A 29 10.65 18.98 -34.80
N VAL A 30 11.95 18.68 -34.70
CA VAL A 30 12.46 17.53 -33.93
C VAL A 30 12.13 17.67 -32.45
N VAL A 31 12.31 18.88 -31.88
CA VAL A 31 11.97 19.13 -30.47
C VAL A 31 10.47 18.93 -30.23
N ASN A 32 9.61 19.46 -31.11
CA ASN A 32 8.16 19.28 -30.99
C ASN A 32 7.78 17.80 -31.11
N THR A 33 8.35 17.06 -32.06
CA THR A 33 8.13 15.61 -32.17
C THR A 33 8.53 14.86 -30.90
N ILE A 34 9.68 15.19 -30.29
CA ILE A 34 10.10 14.56 -29.03
C ILE A 34 9.09 14.88 -27.92
N ILE A 35 8.68 16.14 -27.79
CA ILE A 35 7.72 16.57 -26.75
C ILE A 35 6.38 15.84 -26.92
N GLU A 36 5.87 15.74 -28.15
CA GLU A 36 4.60 15.08 -28.47
C GLU A 36 4.68 13.56 -28.27
N GLU A 37 5.68 12.89 -28.86
CA GLU A 37 5.86 11.43 -28.75
C GLU A 37 6.09 10.98 -27.30
N ARG A 38 6.74 11.83 -26.50
CA ARG A 38 7.01 11.58 -25.09
C ARG A 38 5.90 12.14 -24.20
N GLU A 39 4.90 12.85 -24.70
CA GLU A 39 3.95 13.59 -23.86
C GLU A 39 4.63 14.46 -22.78
N PHE A 40 5.77 15.06 -23.11
CA PHE A 40 6.47 15.99 -22.22
C PHE A 40 5.76 17.35 -22.20
N GLY A 41 5.99 18.11 -21.14
CA GLY A 41 5.45 19.46 -21.03
C GLY A 41 6.32 20.49 -21.74
N ASP A 42 5.70 21.63 -22.07
CA ASP A 42 6.32 22.74 -22.81
C ASP A 42 7.61 23.26 -22.17
N GLN A 43 7.69 23.21 -20.84
CA GLN A 43 8.87 23.60 -20.06
C GLN A 43 10.15 22.83 -20.44
N THR A 44 10.03 21.67 -21.10
CA THR A 44 11.18 20.88 -21.58
C THR A 44 11.72 21.33 -22.93
N ARG A 45 11.04 22.23 -23.66
CA ARG A 45 11.44 22.66 -25.01
C ARG A 45 12.85 23.23 -25.05
N ILE A 46 13.15 24.19 -24.17
CA ILE A 46 14.47 24.82 -24.09
C ILE A 46 15.55 23.77 -23.71
N PRO A 47 15.41 23.01 -22.61
CA PRO A 47 16.39 21.98 -22.24
C PRO A 47 16.67 20.93 -23.32
N ILE A 48 15.64 20.47 -24.06
CA ILE A 48 15.80 19.49 -25.15
C ILE A 48 16.48 20.15 -26.35
N SER A 49 16.12 21.40 -26.67
CA SER A 49 16.78 22.20 -27.69
C SER A 49 18.27 22.37 -27.39
N ASP A 50 18.64 22.61 -26.13
CA ASP A 50 20.03 22.80 -25.70
C ASP A 50 20.81 21.48 -25.74
N TYR A 51 20.19 20.38 -25.29
CA TYR A 51 20.75 19.04 -25.44
C TYR A 51 21.13 18.72 -26.89
N LEU A 52 20.22 19.02 -27.82
CA LEU A 52 20.43 18.79 -29.25
C LEU A 52 21.56 19.67 -29.81
N ASN A 53 21.63 20.94 -29.42
CA ASN A 53 22.72 21.85 -29.80
C ASN A 53 24.08 21.38 -29.29
N GLU A 54 24.17 21.05 -28.00
CA GLU A 54 25.43 20.61 -27.39
C GLU A 54 25.89 19.28 -28.00
N THR A 55 24.96 18.35 -28.21
CA THR A 55 25.27 17.06 -28.83
C THR A 55 25.79 17.25 -30.25
N MET A 56 25.17 18.13 -31.02
CA MET A 56 25.59 18.44 -32.39
C MET A 56 26.98 19.08 -32.40
N SER A 57 27.18 20.18 -31.67
CA SER A 57 28.45 20.89 -31.56
C SER A 57 29.59 19.99 -31.05
N GLY A 58 29.31 19.12 -30.08
CA GLY A 58 30.28 18.15 -29.59
C GLY A 58 30.64 17.09 -30.63
N CYS A 59 29.66 16.60 -31.41
CA CYS A 59 29.90 15.63 -32.49
C CYS A 59 30.70 16.20 -33.66
N GLU A 60 30.61 17.51 -33.90
CA GLU A 60 31.44 18.20 -34.91
C GLU A 60 32.93 18.10 -34.60
N ASN A 61 33.28 18.21 -33.31
CA ASN A 61 34.66 18.16 -32.85
C ASN A 61 35.13 16.73 -32.58
N ASN A 62 34.23 15.86 -32.12
CA ASN A 62 34.53 14.47 -31.82
C ASN A 62 33.31 13.57 -32.11
N PRO A 63 33.34 12.71 -33.14
CA PRO A 63 32.24 11.81 -33.45
C PRO A 63 31.81 10.89 -32.29
N SER A 64 32.72 10.57 -31.36
CA SER A 64 32.38 9.76 -30.18
C SER A 64 31.69 10.54 -29.07
N PHE A 65 31.47 11.86 -29.22
CA PHE A 65 30.83 12.71 -28.22
C PHE A 65 29.42 12.25 -27.87
N SER A 66 28.68 11.69 -28.83
CA SER A 66 27.33 11.14 -28.63
C SER A 66 27.32 9.82 -27.84
N ARG A 67 28.47 9.14 -27.69
CA ARG A 67 28.53 7.80 -27.08
C ARG A 67 28.14 7.87 -25.61
N GLY A 68 27.05 7.18 -25.26
CA GLY A 68 26.54 7.13 -23.89
C GLY A 68 25.72 8.37 -23.48
N ARG A 69 25.57 9.38 -24.34
CA ARG A 69 24.71 10.54 -24.08
C ARG A 69 23.25 10.22 -24.40
N ASN A 70 22.37 10.61 -23.49
CA ASN A 70 20.93 10.67 -23.68
C ASN A 70 20.36 11.80 -22.79
N LEU A 71 19.06 12.06 -22.89
CA LEU A 71 18.41 13.12 -22.10
C LEU A 71 18.56 12.92 -20.58
N ILE A 72 18.59 11.67 -20.08
CA ILE A 72 18.73 11.38 -18.65
C ILE A 72 20.16 11.66 -18.19
N THR A 73 21.17 11.18 -18.91
CA THR A 73 22.58 11.43 -18.55
C THR A 73 22.88 12.93 -18.62
N TYR A 74 22.40 13.61 -19.67
CA TYR A 74 22.52 15.06 -19.80
C TYR A 74 21.85 15.81 -18.66
N ALA A 75 20.63 15.45 -18.29
CA ALA A 75 19.93 16.08 -17.18
C ALA A 75 20.63 15.86 -15.84
N VAL A 76 21.20 14.67 -15.61
CA VAL A 76 22.00 14.38 -14.41
C VAL A 76 23.29 15.22 -14.39
N ASP A 77 23.95 15.42 -15.53
CA ASP A 77 25.12 16.30 -15.62
C ASP A 77 24.75 17.76 -15.33
N LEU A 78 23.65 18.25 -15.91
CA LEU A 78 23.09 19.57 -15.62
C LEU A 78 22.75 19.73 -14.12
N MET A 79 22.26 18.66 -13.47
CA MET A 79 21.93 18.72 -12.06
C MET A 79 23.14 19.00 -11.16
N ARG A 80 24.34 18.59 -11.60
CA ARG A 80 25.61 18.85 -10.92
C ARG A 80 26.13 20.27 -11.14
N SER A 81 25.59 21.00 -12.11
CA SER A 81 26.00 22.38 -12.38
C SER A 81 25.74 23.27 -11.17
N LYS A 82 26.59 24.28 -10.98
CA LYS A 82 26.41 25.32 -9.97
C LYS A 82 25.47 26.43 -10.47
N LEU A 83 25.19 26.47 -11.78
CA LEU A 83 24.32 27.47 -12.37
C LEU A 83 22.84 27.11 -12.12
N PRO A 84 22.01 28.05 -11.62
CA PRO A 84 20.60 27.79 -11.35
C PRO A 84 19.81 27.33 -12.59
N ASP A 85 20.08 27.91 -13.77
CA ASP A 85 19.37 27.61 -15.01
C ASP A 85 19.67 26.20 -15.55
N ASP A 86 20.93 25.77 -15.46
CA ASP A 86 21.32 24.40 -15.77
C ASP A 86 20.61 23.43 -14.82
N TYR A 87 20.65 23.72 -13.51
CA TYR A 87 20.02 22.89 -12.50
C TYR A 87 18.50 22.77 -12.74
N LEU A 88 17.82 23.87 -13.03
CA LEU A 88 16.39 23.90 -13.39
C LEU A 88 16.13 23.10 -14.68
N SER A 89 16.97 23.23 -15.70
CA SER A 89 16.85 22.48 -16.95
C SER A 89 16.99 20.97 -16.73
N GLY A 90 17.95 20.56 -15.89
CA GLY A 90 18.10 19.17 -15.46
C GLY A 90 16.88 18.66 -14.70
N LEU A 91 16.36 19.46 -13.75
CA LEU A 91 15.13 19.14 -13.01
C LEU A 91 13.93 18.97 -13.95
N ARG A 92 13.71 19.88 -14.90
CA ARG A 92 12.58 19.83 -15.85
C ARG A 92 12.60 18.55 -16.70
N ILE A 93 13.78 18.14 -17.18
CA ILE A 93 13.91 16.91 -17.96
C ILE A 93 13.59 15.68 -17.09
N LEU A 94 14.23 15.55 -15.93
CA LEU A 94 14.01 14.38 -15.05
C LEU A 94 12.59 14.33 -14.47
N ASP A 95 11.99 15.50 -14.22
CA ASP A 95 10.60 15.64 -13.81
C ASP A 95 9.64 15.16 -14.90
N ALA A 96 9.92 15.45 -16.17
CA ALA A 96 9.11 14.98 -17.29
C ALA A 96 9.11 13.43 -17.39
N PHE A 97 10.28 12.80 -17.24
CA PHE A 97 10.38 11.34 -17.12
C PHE A 97 9.65 10.81 -15.88
N ALA A 98 9.68 11.52 -14.75
CA ALA A 98 8.96 11.14 -13.54
C ALA A 98 7.43 11.18 -13.76
N LYS A 99 6.90 12.26 -14.39
CA LYS A 99 5.48 12.42 -14.71
C LYS A 99 4.96 11.31 -15.64
N GLN A 100 5.73 10.92 -16.66
CA GLN A 100 5.35 9.81 -17.54
C GLN A 100 5.13 8.51 -16.78
N LEU A 101 6.06 8.16 -15.89
CA LEU A 101 5.95 6.92 -15.11
C LEU A 101 4.73 6.96 -14.18
N GLU A 102 4.43 8.12 -13.58
CA GLU A 102 3.23 8.30 -12.78
C GLU A 102 1.95 8.09 -13.59
N LYS A 103 1.87 8.63 -14.81
CA LYS A 103 0.74 8.40 -15.72
C LYS A 103 0.54 6.92 -16.04
N VAL A 104 1.62 6.17 -16.27
CA VAL A 104 1.57 4.72 -16.54
C VAL A 104 1.03 3.95 -15.34
N VAL A 105 1.48 4.28 -14.12
CA VAL A 105 1.02 3.65 -12.89
C VAL A 105 -0.45 3.97 -12.61
N TRP A 106 -0.88 5.22 -12.84
CA TRP A 106 -2.26 5.67 -12.57
C TRP A 106 -3.29 5.12 -13.57
N LYS A 107 -2.95 5.08 -14.87
CA LYS A 107 -3.81 4.46 -15.90
C LYS A 107 -4.00 2.95 -15.68
N SER A 108 -3.13 2.32 -14.90
CA SER A 108 -3.14 0.88 -14.60
C SER A 108 -4.01 0.52 -13.39
N GLY A 109 -5.15 1.20 -13.17
CA GLY A 109 -6.17 0.86 -12.18
C GLY A 109 -6.86 -0.50 -12.39
N GLY A 110 -6.08 -1.54 -12.70
CA GLY A 110 -6.51 -2.92 -12.93
C GLY A 110 -5.92 -3.54 -14.19
N ASN A 111 -5.69 -2.78 -15.28
CA ASN A 111 -5.23 -3.33 -16.56
C ASN A 111 -4.15 -2.46 -17.21
N ILE A 112 -2.95 -3.02 -17.45
CA ILE A 112 -1.89 -2.37 -18.22
C ILE A 112 -2.30 -2.41 -19.70
N VAL A 113 -2.81 -1.30 -20.23
CA VAL A 113 -3.22 -1.16 -21.64
C VAL A 113 -2.02 -0.89 -22.56
N GLN A 114 -0.84 -0.60 -22.00
CA GLN A 114 0.34 -0.23 -22.78
C GLN A 114 1.07 -1.45 -23.35
N PRO A 115 1.55 -1.40 -24.62
CA PRO A 115 2.37 -2.45 -25.19
C PRO A 115 3.60 -2.72 -24.32
N ARG A 116 3.96 -4.00 -24.15
CA ARG A 116 5.11 -4.43 -23.32
C ARG A 116 6.41 -3.70 -23.65
N ARG A 117 6.65 -3.39 -24.93
CA ARG A 117 7.83 -2.63 -25.39
C ARG A 117 7.89 -1.21 -24.82
N VAL A 118 6.74 -0.55 -24.70
CA VAL A 118 6.64 0.81 -24.13
C VAL A 118 6.86 0.76 -22.61
N LEU A 119 6.28 -0.23 -21.94
CA LEU A 119 6.49 -0.43 -20.50
C LEU A 119 7.96 -0.71 -20.16
N ASN A 120 8.63 -1.59 -20.92
CA ASN A 120 10.04 -1.90 -20.73
C ASN A 120 10.91 -0.63 -20.85
N ARG A 121 10.64 0.21 -21.86
CA ARG A 121 11.36 1.48 -22.03
C ARG A 121 11.26 2.37 -20.80
N TYR A 122 10.05 2.58 -20.26
CA TYR A 122 9.85 3.37 -19.05
C TYR A 122 10.55 2.76 -17.82
N MET A 123 10.60 1.43 -17.73
CA MET A 123 11.34 0.76 -16.67
C MET A 123 12.85 0.99 -16.81
N ASP A 124 13.41 0.80 -18.01
CA ASP A 124 14.84 0.98 -18.29
C ASP A 124 15.28 2.43 -18.02
N GLU A 125 14.50 3.41 -18.49
CA GLU A 125 14.72 4.84 -18.24
C GLU A 125 14.67 5.17 -16.74
N ASN A 126 13.70 4.60 -16.01
CA ASN A 126 13.58 4.82 -14.57
C ASN A 126 14.71 4.14 -13.77
N ILE A 127 15.15 2.96 -14.19
CA ILE A 127 16.30 2.26 -13.61
C ILE A 127 17.57 3.08 -13.84
N LEU A 128 17.79 3.57 -15.07
CA LEU A 128 18.94 4.41 -15.39
C LEU A 128 18.93 5.70 -14.57
N LYS A 129 17.80 6.39 -14.50
CA LYS A 129 17.63 7.60 -13.67
C LYS A 129 17.96 7.34 -12.21
N LYS A 130 17.37 6.29 -11.62
CA LYS A 130 17.67 5.85 -10.24
C LYS A 130 19.17 5.61 -10.08
N TYR A 131 19.72 4.73 -10.90
CA TYR A 131 21.13 4.38 -10.85
C TYR A 131 22.04 5.60 -10.92
N LEU A 132 21.80 6.54 -11.83
CA LEU A 132 22.65 7.73 -11.99
C LEU A 132 22.54 8.71 -10.82
N ILE A 133 21.36 8.89 -10.22
CA ILE A 133 21.19 9.77 -9.06
C ILE A 133 21.78 9.13 -7.80
N THR A 134 21.62 7.81 -7.63
CA THR A 134 22.03 7.10 -6.41
C THR A 134 23.50 6.64 -6.45
N SER A 135 24.10 6.41 -7.62
CA SER A 135 25.46 5.83 -7.76
C SER A 135 26.55 6.87 -8.02
N ALA A 136 26.19 8.06 -8.50
CA ALA A 136 27.14 9.17 -8.64
C ALA A 136 27.40 9.77 -7.27
N SER A 137 28.66 9.76 -6.76
CA SER A 137 29.08 10.36 -5.47
C SER A 137 27.88 10.77 -4.58
N PRO A 138 27.24 9.80 -3.91
CA PRO A 138 25.81 9.83 -3.54
C PRO A 138 25.36 11.03 -2.70
N ALA A 139 26.30 11.79 -2.15
CA ALA A 139 26.03 12.99 -1.39
C ALA A 139 25.54 14.15 -2.27
N ASP A 140 26.19 14.50 -3.39
CA ASP A 140 26.01 15.85 -3.95
C ASP A 140 24.65 16.09 -4.62
N ILE A 141 24.20 15.17 -5.50
CA ILE A 141 22.91 15.34 -6.20
C ILE A 141 21.74 15.13 -5.24
N LEU A 142 21.79 14.07 -4.42
CA LEU A 142 20.71 13.75 -3.49
C LEU A 142 20.61 14.81 -2.39
N GLN A 143 21.72 15.28 -1.85
CA GLN A 143 21.73 16.38 -0.89
C GLN A 143 21.22 17.67 -1.52
N LYS A 144 21.61 17.99 -2.77
CA LYS A 144 21.11 19.17 -3.46
C LYS A 144 19.60 19.07 -3.71
N LEU A 145 19.09 17.91 -4.14
CA LEU A 145 17.65 17.64 -4.26
C LEU A 145 16.92 17.84 -2.93
N LEU A 146 17.44 17.25 -1.85
CA LEU A 146 16.88 17.39 -0.50
C LEU A 146 16.87 18.86 -0.05
N GLN A 147 17.97 19.59 -0.24
CA GLN A 147 18.04 21.02 0.07
C GLN A 147 17.06 21.84 -0.76
N THR A 148 16.85 21.47 -2.03
CA THR A 148 15.83 22.11 -2.88
C THR A 148 14.44 21.97 -2.31
N LEU A 149 14.12 20.95 -1.51
CA LEU A 149 12.80 20.81 -0.90
C LEU A 149 12.51 21.84 0.20
N SER A 150 13.56 22.39 0.82
CA SER A 150 13.45 23.30 1.96
C SER A 150 12.49 24.47 1.69
N SER A 151 11.64 24.80 2.66
CA SER A 151 10.82 26.02 2.63
C SER A 151 11.64 27.31 2.72
N ARG A 152 12.94 27.23 3.07
CA ARG A 152 13.92 28.34 3.06
C ARG A 152 14.97 28.19 1.96
N SER A 153 14.63 27.50 0.88
CA SER A 153 15.54 27.25 -0.23
C SER A 153 15.60 28.44 -1.18
N ILE A 154 16.78 28.87 -1.62
CA ILE A 154 16.95 29.88 -2.67
C ILE A 154 16.23 29.54 -4.00
N TYR A 155 15.80 28.28 -4.18
CA TYR A 155 15.09 27.80 -5.35
C TYR A 155 13.57 28.10 -5.29
N ASN A 156 12.99 28.42 -6.44
CA ASN A 156 11.58 28.77 -6.59
C ASN A 156 10.64 27.55 -6.43
N ARG A 157 9.32 27.81 -6.41
CA ARG A 157 8.27 26.78 -6.25
C ARG A 157 8.32 25.68 -7.31
N GLU A 158 8.59 26.02 -8.58
CA GLU A 158 8.71 25.04 -9.66
C GLU A 158 9.82 24.02 -9.38
N MET A 159 10.99 24.50 -8.96
CA MET A 159 12.14 23.65 -8.63
C MET A 159 11.83 22.74 -7.44
N ARG A 160 11.11 23.24 -6.42
CA ARG A 160 10.66 22.42 -5.27
C ARG A 160 9.76 21.27 -5.72
N VAL A 161 8.77 21.55 -6.57
CA VAL A 161 7.83 20.53 -7.07
C VAL A 161 8.55 19.49 -7.95
N CYS A 162 9.44 19.93 -8.85
CA CYS A 162 10.24 19.02 -9.68
C CYS A 162 11.15 18.14 -8.82
N ALA A 163 11.87 18.73 -7.88
CA ALA A 163 12.74 18.01 -6.96
C ALA A 163 11.95 17.00 -6.11
N ALA A 164 10.77 17.37 -5.59
CA ALA A 164 9.92 16.48 -4.82
C ALA A 164 9.46 15.27 -5.65
N ARG A 165 9.03 15.49 -6.89
CA ARG A 165 8.60 14.40 -7.79
C ARG A 165 9.75 13.48 -8.18
N ILE A 166 10.94 14.03 -8.45
CA ILE A 166 12.15 13.24 -8.71
C ILE A 166 12.52 12.41 -7.46
N LEU A 167 12.59 13.05 -6.29
CA LEU A 167 12.93 12.39 -5.02
C LEU A 167 11.93 11.28 -4.68
N ALA A 168 10.64 11.51 -4.94
CA ALA A 168 9.60 10.50 -4.75
C ALA A 168 9.86 9.22 -5.56
N HIS A 169 10.62 9.25 -6.65
CA HIS A 169 10.97 8.04 -7.41
C HIS A 169 12.08 7.22 -6.78
N ILE A 170 13.01 7.87 -6.09
CA ILE A 170 14.18 7.24 -5.47
C ILE A 170 14.03 7.06 -3.95
N ALA A 171 12.97 7.60 -3.34
CA ALA A 171 12.75 7.58 -1.89
C ALA A 171 12.75 6.19 -1.22
N LEU A 172 12.51 5.11 -1.96
CA LEU A 172 12.62 3.74 -1.41
C LEU A 172 14.07 3.34 -1.12
N ASP A 173 15.03 3.98 -1.81
CA ASP A 173 16.45 3.66 -1.77
C ASP A 173 17.21 4.59 -0.79
N ILE A 174 16.49 5.49 -0.08
CA ILE A 174 17.09 6.48 0.84
C ILE A 174 17.09 5.96 2.28
N HIS A 175 18.27 6.01 2.92
CA HIS A 175 18.43 5.82 4.35
C HIS A 175 18.55 7.19 5.03
N LEU A 176 17.55 7.59 5.82
CA LEU A 176 17.53 8.92 6.45
C LEU A 176 18.68 9.13 7.44
N GLU A 177 19.26 8.06 7.98
CA GLU A 177 20.43 8.12 8.86
C GLU A 177 21.68 8.71 8.16
N GLU A 178 21.77 8.57 6.82
CA GLU A 178 22.84 9.18 6.01
C GLU A 178 22.59 10.68 5.75
N PHE A 179 21.36 11.16 5.97
CA PHE A 179 20.94 12.53 5.71
C PHE A 179 20.16 13.10 6.92
N PRO A 180 20.83 13.45 8.03
CA PRO A 180 20.15 13.85 9.27
C PRO A 180 19.19 15.04 9.11
N ARG A 181 19.49 15.97 8.20
CA ARG A 181 18.62 17.12 7.88
C ARG A 181 17.57 16.80 6.81
N GLY A 182 17.71 15.69 6.09
CA GLY A 182 16.88 15.30 4.95
C GLY A 182 15.40 15.24 5.32
N ILE A 183 15.08 14.66 6.48
CA ILE A 183 13.69 14.54 6.94
C ILE A 183 13.03 15.90 7.20
N HIS A 184 13.78 16.91 7.66
CA HIS A 184 13.25 18.25 7.88
C HIS A 184 12.91 18.95 6.56
N TYR A 185 13.73 18.78 5.53
CA TYR A 185 13.42 19.32 4.20
C TYR A 185 12.18 18.67 3.60
N ILE A 186 12.01 17.36 3.78
CA ILE A 186 10.82 16.63 3.33
C ILE A 186 9.58 17.05 4.13
N SER A 187 9.73 17.23 5.45
CA SER A 187 8.65 17.72 6.32
C SER A 187 8.11 19.07 5.85
N SER A 188 8.97 19.95 5.32
CA SER A 188 8.57 21.27 4.80
C SER A 188 7.71 21.24 3.53
N LEU A 189 7.56 20.07 2.90
CA LEU A 189 6.64 19.89 1.77
C LEU A 189 5.18 19.75 2.20
N ILE A 190 4.95 19.43 3.48
CA ILE A 190 3.63 19.22 4.08
C ILE A 190 3.36 20.25 5.20
N ASP A 191 4.02 21.40 5.10
CA ASP A 191 3.73 22.62 5.87
C ASP A 191 2.35 23.18 5.51
N THR A 192 1.84 24.15 6.28
CA THR A 192 0.49 24.69 6.02
C THR A 192 0.46 25.56 4.77
N PHE A 193 -0.75 25.84 4.26
CA PHE A 193 -0.91 26.72 3.10
C PHE A 193 -0.39 28.12 3.40
N GLU A 194 -0.65 28.64 4.59
CA GLU A 194 -0.15 29.94 5.05
C GLU A 194 1.39 29.95 5.03
N GLU A 195 2.04 28.92 5.59
CA GLU A 195 3.50 28.79 5.59
C GLU A 195 4.10 28.72 4.17
N TYR A 196 3.35 28.14 3.22
CA TYR A 196 3.71 28.07 1.80
C TYR A 196 3.49 29.39 1.05
N CYS A 197 2.46 30.15 1.40
CA CYS A 197 2.10 31.42 0.76
C CYS A 197 3.09 32.55 1.05
N LEU A 198 3.73 32.52 2.23
CA LEU A 198 4.71 33.51 2.68
C LEU A 198 5.93 33.64 1.74
N LEU A 199 5.77 34.40 0.64
CA LEU A 199 6.74 34.78 -0.42
C LEU A 199 7.61 33.64 -1.00
N GLN A 200 8.25 33.82 -2.16
CA GLN A 200 9.29 32.85 -2.55
C GLN A 200 10.39 32.85 -1.47
N PRO A 201 11.04 31.71 -1.16
CA PRO A 201 11.95 31.70 -0.02
C PRO A 201 13.14 32.68 -0.18
N CYS A 202 13.61 32.92 -1.40
CA CYS A 202 14.61 33.96 -1.69
C CYS A 202 14.10 35.38 -1.43
N GLN A 203 12.82 35.65 -1.68
CA GLN A 203 12.19 36.94 -1.38
C GLN A 203 11.99 37.10 0.13
N ARG A 204 11.67 36.02 0.85
CA ARG A 204 11.51 36.03 2.31
C ARG A 204 12.83 36.36 3.01
N ASP A 205 13.91 35.67 2.67
CA ASP A 205 15.22 35.91 3.29
C ASP A 205 15.73 37.32 2.95
N TRP A 206 15.58 37.77 1.69
CA TRP A 206 15.89 39.15 1.29
C TRP A 206 15.05 40.18 2.07
N LEU A 207 13.76 39.94 2.30
CA LEU A 207 12.89 40.81 3.10
C LEU A 207 13.39 40.92 4.54
N VAL A 208 13.69 39.79 5.17
CA VAL A 208 14.14 39.73 6.56
C VAL A 208 15.49 40.44 6.72
N GLU A 209 16.37 40.32 5.73
CA GLU A 209 17.66 41.02 5.71
C GLU A 209 17.53 42.52 5.40
N THR A 210 16.52 42.93 4.63
CA THR A 210 16.37 44.31 4.14
C THR A 210 15.48 45.18 5.03
N LEU A 211 14.49 44.59 5.70
CA LEU A 211 13.47 45.29 6.49
C LEU A 211 13.54 44.86 7.95
N GLU A 212 14.61 45.24 8.65
CA GLU A 212 14.88 44.97 10.08
C GLU A 212 13.68 45.35 10.99
N GLU A 213 12.72 44.43 11.14
CA GLU A 213 11.58 44.42 12.08
C GLU A 213 10.18 44.85 11.59
N ASP A 214 9.98 45.46 10.41
CA ASP A 214 8.62 45.85 9.98
C ASP A 214 7.98 44.88 8.96
N TRP A 215 7.77 43.65 9.44
CA TRP A 215 7.20 42.54 8.67
C TRP A 215 5.80 42.85 8.10
N PHE A 216 4.98 43.60 8.85
CA PHE A 216 3.61 43.94 8.43
C PHE A 216 3.60 44.95 7.28
N ALA A 217 4.46 45.97 7.34
CA ALA A 217 4.63 46.94 6.25
C ALA A 217 5.14 46.28 4.95
N ALA A 218 5.96 45.24 5.07
CA ALA A 218 6.50 44.50 3.94
C ALA A 218 5.48 43.56 3.27
N ALA A 219 4.59 42.96 4.07
CA ALA A 219 3.51 42.12 3.55
C ALA A 219 2.50 42.95 2.74
N ASP A 220 2.15 44.15 3.20
CA ASP A 220 1.25 45.07 2.49
C ASP A 220 1.81 45.51 1.12
N LEU A 221 3.13 45.76 1.01
CA LEU A 221 3.79 46.14 -0.25
C LEU A 221 3.74 45.07 -1.36
N PHE A 222 3.59 43.78 -1.00
CA PHE A 222 3.54 42.67 -1.97
C PHE A 222 2.17 42.00 -2.06
N LEU A 223 1.25 42.31 -1.13
CA LEU A 223 -0.15 41.90 -1.17
C LEU A 223 -1.07 43.00 -1.74
N GLU A 224 -0.54 44.16 -2.15
CA GLU A 224 -1.32 45.08 -2.97
C GLU A 224 -1.83 44.33 -4.21
N PRO A 225 -3.16 44.22 -4.40
CA PRO A 225 -3.69 43.60 -5.58
C PRO A 225 -3.27 44.47 -6.76
N SER A 226 -2.43 43.92 -7.64
CA SER A 226 -2.24 44.51 -8.95
C SER A 226 -3.61 44.67 -9.57
N ASP A 227 -3.97 45.91 -9.94
CA ASP A 227 -5.24 46.32 -10.57
C ASP A 227 -5.49 45.69 -11.97
N ASP A 228 -4.82 44.58 -12.28
CA ASP A 228 -5.04 43.82 -13.51
C ASP A 228 -6.14 42.77 -13.26
N HIS A 229 -7.17 42.78 -14.08
CA HIS A 229 -8.42 42.01 -13.92
C HIS A 229 -8.26 40.48 -14.16
N THR A 230 -7.21 39.83 -13.61
CA THR A 230 -6.91 38.40 -13.77
C THR A 230 -6.68 37.64 -12.46
N ASN A 231 -7.07 38.20 -11.30
CA ASN A 231 -6.71 37.65 -9.97
C ASN A 231 -7.28 36.26 -9.63
N ASP A 232 -8.35 35.78 -10.27
CA ASP A 232 -8.97 34.48 -9.91
C ASP A 232 -8.12 33.26 -10.36
N ASP A 233 -7.34 33.41 -11.44
CA ASP A 233 -6.46 32.35 -11.95
C ASP A 233 -5.18 32.19 -11.10
N SER A 234 -4.67 33.28 -10.50
CA SER A 234 -3.39 33.27 -9.79
C SER A 234 -3.42 32.57 -8.42
N ASP A 235 -4.49 32.78 -7.64
CA ASP A 235 -4.69 32.14 -6.34
C ASP A 235 -5.02 30.64 -6.50
N THR A 236 -5.78 30.30 -7.54
CA THR A 236 -6.09 28.92 -7.91
C THR A 236 -4.83 28.16 -8.32
N ASP A 237 -3.97 28.75 -9.15
CA ASP A 237 -2.68 28.18 -9.54
C ASP A 237 -1.74 27.98 -8.34
N LEU A 238 -1.75 28.92 -7.40
CA LEU A 238 -0.92 28.87 -6.19
C LEU A 238 -1.37 27.75 -5.24
N LEU A 239 -2.68 27.59 -5.05
CA LEU A 239 -3.27 26.52 -4.27
C LEU A 239 -3.03 25.14 -4.91
N ASP A 240 -3.12 25.03 -6.22
CA ASP A 240 -2.85 23.77 -6.91
C ASP A 240 -1.37 23.39 -6.89
N ALA A 241 -0.46 24.37 -6.99
CA ALA A 241 0.97 24.15 -6.77
C ALA A 241 1.27 23.65 -5.34
N TYR A 242 0.62 24.25 -4.33
CA TYR A 242 0.70 23.78 -2.94
C TYR A 242 0.22 22.33 -2.79
N LYS A 243 -0.98 22.01 -3.30
CA LYS A 243 -1.53 20.64 -3.23
C LYS A 243 -0.60 19.63 -3.88
N GLN A 244 -0.04 19.96 -5.05
CA GLN A 244 0.94 19.10 -5.72
C GLN A 244 2.18 18.85 -4.85
N LEU A 245 2.67 19.87 -4.15
CA LEU A 245 3.81 19.76 -3.27
C LEU A 245 3.51 18.83 -2.08
N VAL A 246 2.37 19.01 -1.42
CA VAL A 246 1.92 18.19 -0.29
C VAL A 246 1.76 16.73 -0.70
N VAL A 247 1.13 16.46 -1.85
CA VAL A 247 0.95 15.10 -2.39
C VAL A 247 2.30 14.42 -2.63
N GLN A 248 3.29 15.14 -3.18
CA GLN A 248 4.63 14.59 -3.38
C GLN A 248 5.37 14.38 -2.05
N GLY A 249 5.24 15.29 -1.09
CA GLY A 249 5.75 15.14 0.27
C GLY A 249 5.24 13.87 0.95
N LEU A 250 3.93 13.66 0.95
CA LEU A 250 3.29 12.45 1.49
C LEU A 250 3.74 11.18 0.73
N ARG A 251 3.92 11.27 -0.59
CA ARG A 251 4.43 10.16 -1.40
C ARG A 251 5.87 9.78 -1.04
N ILE A 252 6.74 10.75 -0.78
CA ILE A 252 8.12 10.53 -0.30
C ILE A 252 8.07 9.87 1.09
N LEU A 253 7.33 10.47 2.03
CA LEU A 253 7.21 9.96 3.41
C LEU A 253 6.70 8.52 3.45
N ARG A 254 5.69 8.19 2.64
CA ARG A 254 5.15 6.82 2.51
C ARG A 254 6.21 5.83 2.06
N LYS A 255 7.07 6.21 1.11
CA LYS A 255 8.13 5.34 0.59
C LYS A 255 9.25 5.17 1.61
N LEU A 256 9.62 6.25 2.31
CA LEU A 256 10.59 6.18 3.41
C LEU A 256 10.11 5.27 4.54
N ALA A 257 8.83 5.37 4.92
CA ALA A 257 8.20 4.55 5.95
C ALA A 257 8.10 3.04 5.59
N ALA A 258 8.56 2.61 4.42
CA ALA A 258 8.72 1.18 4.12
C ALA A 258 9.92 0.55 4.83
N ASN A 259 10.84 1.37 5.39
CA ASN A 259 12.01 0.93 6.14
C ASN A 259 11.85 1.29 7.63
N ASP A 260 11.93 0.29 8.51
CA ASP A 260 11.73 0.47 9.96
C ASP A 260 12.76 1.41 10.60
N LYS A 261 13.97 1.55 10.06
CA LYS A 261 14.96 2.55 10.53
C LYS A 261 14.53 3.97 10.20
N ASN A 262 14.00 4.18 9.00
CA ASN A 262 13.45 5.48 8.60
C ASN A 262 12.21 5.82 9.44
N CYS A 263 11.37 4.84 9.76
CA CYS A 263 10.24 5.02 10.68
C CYS A 263 10.68 5.57 12.04
N ARG A 264 11.84 5.14 12.56
CA ARG A 264 12.42 5.70 13.80
C ARG A 264 12.79 7.17 13.63
N VAL A 265 13.51 7.52 12.56
CA VAL A 265 13.85 8.94 12.28
C VAL A 265 12.58 9.79 12.14
N MET A 266 11.55 9.27 11.48
CA MET A 266 10.27 9.96 11.33
C MET A 266 9.55 10.17 12.66
N LEU A 267 9.55 9.16 13.54
CA LEU A 267 9.01 9.25 14.90
C LEU A 267 9.75 10.31 15.73
N ASP A 268 11.09 10.32 15.65
CA ASP A 268 11.95 11.22 16.42
C ASP A 268 11.95 12.66 15.87
N THR A 269 11.40 12.88 14.67
CA THR A 269 11.30 14.21 14.04
C THR A 269 10.13 15.00 14.65
N PRO A 270 10.39 16.14 15.33
CA PRO A 270 9.33 16.91 15.98
C PRO A 270 8.20 17.31 15.02
N CYS A 271 6.97 17.17 15.49
CA CYS A 271 5.73 17.54 14.79
C CYS A 271 5.46 16.80 13.46
N LEU A 272 6.34 15.94 12.95
CA LEU A 272 6.15 15.31 11.65
C LEU A 272 4.91 14.41 11.62
N LEU A 273 4.72 13.56 12.63
CA LEU A 273 3.53 12.73 12.73
C LEU A 273 2.25 13.57 12.78
N ARG A 274 2.26 14.65 13.57
CA ARG A 274 1.13 15.58 13.65
C ARG A 274 0.82 16.19 12.28
N LYS A 275 1.83 16.68 11.54
CA LYS A 275 1.66 17.21 10.17
C LYS A 275 1.07 16.18 9.21
N ILE A 276 1.54 14.93 9.26
CA ILE A 276 0.98 13.83 8.46
C ILE A 276 -0.51 13.61 8.78
N MET A 277 -0.90 13.74 10.05
CA MET A 277 -2.27 13.52 10.50
C MET A 277 -3.20 14.73 10.31
N VAL A 278 -2.68 15.93 10.01
CA VAL A 278 -3.48 17.16 9.88
C VAL A 278 -4.73 16.96 9.01
N PRO A 279 -4.63 16.40 7.78
CA PRO A 279 -5.80 16.22 6.90
C PRO A 279 -6.93 15.38 7.51
N LEU A 280 -6.60 14.48 8.46
CA LEU A 280 -7.58 13.68 9.19
C LEU A 280 -8.06 14.40 10.44
N THR A 281 -7.17 15.04 11.22
CA THR A 281 -7.58 15.75 12.45
C THR A 281 -8.52 16.93 12.17
N THR A 282 -8.41 17.55 10.99
CA THR A 282 -9.28 18.67 10.57
C THR A 282 -10.43 18.23 9.67
N ASP A 283 -10.67 16.92 9.53
CA ASP A 283 -11.68 16.30 8.67
C ASP A 283 -11.80 16.95 7.28
N LEU A 284 -10.65 17.15 6.62
CA LEU A 284 -10.51 17.98 5.43
C LEU A 284 -11.44 17.55 4.29
N LEU A 285 -11.69 16.24 4.22
CA LEU A 285 -12.55 15.63 3.20
C LEU A 285 -14.02 16.05 3.36
N HIS A 286 -14.56 16.05 4.58
CA HIS A 286 -15.98 16.32 4.82
C HIS A 286 -16.26 17.81 5.09
N HIS A 287 -15.27 18.57 5.58
CA HIS A 287 -15.45 20.01 5.81
C HIS A 287 -15.26 20.88 4.57
N ILE A 288 -14.48 20.44 3.57
CA ILE A 288 -14.23 21.24 2.37
C ILE A 288 -14.87 20.60 1.14
N ASP A 289 -14.23 19.58 0.58
CA ASP A 289 -14.74 18.88 -0.60
C ASP A 289 -14.04 17.53 -0.79
N HIS A 290 -14.84 16.51 -1.15
CA HIS A 290 -14.33 15.15 -1.37
C HIS A 290 -13.40 15.06 -2.58
N GLY A 291 -13.67 15.81 -3.66
CA GLY A 291 -12.85 15.77 -4.87
C GLY A 291 -11.53 16.52 -4.71
N ALA A 292 -11.59 17.76 -4.22
CA ALA A 292 -10.46 18.68 -4.15
C ALA A 292 -9.34 18.21 -3.20
N TRP A 293 -9.70 17.51 -2.11
CA TRP A 293 -8.76 17.13 -1.05
C TRP A 293 -8.51 15.63 -0.93
N TYR A 294 -9.16 14.81 -1.78
CA TYR A 294 -8.98 13.36 -1.80
C TYR A 294 -7.50 12.94 -1.83
N SER A 295 -6.71 13.52 -2.74
CA SER A 295 -5.33 13.10 -2.99
C SER A 295 -4.42 13.31 -1.77
N ILE A 296 -4.69 14.35 -0.98
CA ILE A 296 -3.95 14.68 0.24
C ILE A 296 -4.36 13.75 1.37
N VAL A 297 -5.67 13.54 1.60
CA VAL A 297 -6.17 12.62 2.63
C VAL A 297 -5.73 11.17 2.32
N GLU A 298 -5.84 10.74 1.06
CA GLU A 298 -5.34 9.44 0.61
C GLU A 298 -3.81 9.33 0.79
N GLY A 299 -3.06 10.40 0.53
CA GLY A 299 -1.63 10.50 0.80
C GLY A 299 -1.31 10.25 2.27
N SER A 300 -1.97 10.96 3.19
CA SER A 300 -1.80 10.84 4.63
C SER A 300 -2.14 9.45 5.15
N LEU A 301 -3.28 8.90 4.74
CA LEU A 301 -3.70 7.54 5.10
C LEU A 301 -2.69 6.49 4.64
N LYS A 302 -2.10 6.64 3.45
CA LYS A 302 -1.05 5.72 2.98
C LYS A 302 0.23 5.82 3.80
N VAL A 303 0.63 7.01 4.26
CA VAL A 303 1.79 7.17 5.17
C VAL A 303 1.48 6.48 6.50
N MET A 304 0.33 6.78 7.11
CA MET A 304 -0.10 6.17 8.36
C MET A 304 -0.25 4.65 8.28
N SER A 305 -0.70 4.12 7.14
CA SER A 305 -0.78 2.67 6.89
C SER A 305 0.59 1.99 6.98
N LYS A 306 1.67 2.69 6.60
CA LYS A 306 3.04 2.20 6.73
C LYS A 306 3.58 2.36 8.15
N LEU A 307 3.34 3.52 8.76
CA LEU A 307 3.78 3.78 10.14
C LEU A 307 3.13 2.83 11.15
N THR A 308 1.84 2.54 11.02
CA THR A 308 1.12 1.62 11.92
C THR A 308 1.53 0.15 11.73
N ALA A 309 2.00 -0.20 10.53
CA ALA A 309 2.50 -1.53 10.20
C ALA A 309 3.98 -1.73 10.58
N ALA A 310 4.69 -0.68 11.02
CA ALA A 310 6.06 -0.80 11.47
C ALA A 310 6.17 -1.79 12.65
N THR A 311 7.28 -2.52 12.69
CA THR A 311 7.48 -3.60 13.67
C THR A 311 8.32 -3.15 14.86
N GLY A 312 8.41 -4.01 15.88
CA GLY A 312 9.25 -3.77 17.07
C GLY A 312 8.82 -2.57 17.93
N GLN A 313 9.76 -2.06 18.72
CA GLN A 313 9.50 -0.97 19.67
C GLN A 313 9.15 0.36 18.99
N THR A 314 9.77 0.65 17.83
CA THR A 314 9.45 1.84 17.03
C THR A 314 8.00 1.80 16.57
N GLY A 315 7.55 0.66 16.03
CA GLY A 315 6.16 0.46 15.63
C GLY A 315 5.17 0.65 16.77
N LYS A 316 5.46 0.09 17.95
CA LYS A 316 4.63 0.27 19.15
C LYS A 316 4.51 1.75 19.54
N LYS A 317 5.61 2.52 19.53
CA LYS A 317 5.60 3.96 19.82
C LYS A 317 4.82 4.74 18.76
N LEU A 318 4.99 4.44 17.48
CA LEU A 318 4.24 5.07 16.38
C LEU A 318 2.73 4.85 16.54
N ARG A 319 2.30 3.61 16.83
CA ARG A 319 0.89 3.32 17.08
C ARG A 319 0.36 4.06 18.29
N ASN A 320 1.10 4.12 19.40
CA ASN A 320 0.71 4.89 20.59
C ASN A 320 0.54 6.38 20.30
N GLU A 321 1.48 6.98 19.55
CA GLU A 321 1.43 8.40 19.19
C GLU A 321 0.23 8.69 18.29
N ILE A 322 -0.01 7.87 17.26
CA ILE A 322 -1.17 8.01 16.38
C ILE A 322 -2.48 7.80 17.16
N SER A 323 -2.54 6.79 18.04
CA SER A 323 -3.70 6.50 18.89
C SER A 323 -4.02 7.61 19.89
N SER A 324 -3.10 8.53 20.16
CA SER A 324 -3.33 9.64 21.09
C SER A 324 -4.29 10.70 20.51
N SER A 325 -4.41 10.80 19.18
CA SER A 325 -5.32 11.74 18.52
C SER A 325 -6.71 11.15 18.35
N LYS A 326 -7.61 11.50 19.27
CA LYS A 326 -9.02 11.08 19.23
C LYS A 326 -9.75 11.62 18.01
N GLU A 327 -9.41 12.83 17.58
CA GLU A 327 -9.98 13.51 16.42
C GLU A 327 -9.66 12.72 15.14
N ALA A 328 -8.40 12.35 14.93
CA ALA A 328 -8.00 11.55 13.77
C ALA A 328 -8.74 10.21 13.72
N ILE A 329 -8.92 9.56 14.87
CA ILE A 329 -9.65 8.29 14.97
C ILE A 329 -11.14 8.48 14.65
N SER A 330 -11.78 9.48 15.26
CA SER A 330 -13.19 9.80 15.00
C SER A 330 -13.43 10.11 13.53
N ASN A 331 -12.56 10.88 12.89
CA ASN A 331 -12.72 11.24 11.48
C ASN A 331 -12.44 10.06 10.54
N MET A 332 -11.53 9.16 10.92
CA MET A 332 -11.38 7.86 10.25
C MET A 332 -12.66 7.01 10.37
N GLU A 333 -13.31 6.97 11.54
CA GLU A 333 -14.60 6.30 11.71
C GLU A 333 -15.69 6.93 10.80
N ILE A 334 -15.75 8.26 10.69
CA ILE A 334 -16.66 8.96 9.76
C ILE A 334 -16.40 8.55 8.30
N ILE A 335 -15.14 8.41 7.87
CA ILE A 335 -14.78 7.93 6.51
C ILE A 335 -15.36 6.53 6.23
N LEU A 336 -15.43 5.66 7.24
CA LEU A 336 -15.97 4.30 7.07
C LEU A 336 -17.49 4.26 6.88
N GLU A 337 -18.20 5.22 7.46
CA GLU A 337 -19.65 5.40 7.38
C GLU A 337 -20.06 6.26 6.17
N CYS A 338 -19.15 7.05 5.60
CA CYS A 338 -19.43 7.93 4.47
C CYS A 338 -19.57 7.17 3.14
N ASP A 339 -20.74 7.26 2.49
CA ASP A 339 -20.99 6.63 1.19
C ASP A 339 -20.31 7.31 -0.01
N LYS A 340 -19.90 8.58 0.15
CA LYS A 340 -19.14 9.29 -0.89
C LYS A 340 -17.65 8.96 -0.85
N CYS A 341 -17.14 8.44 0.27
CA CYS A 341 -15.76 7.98 0.39
C CYS A 341 -15.59 6.68 -0.39
N ASP A 342 -14.57 6.62 -1.25
CA ASP A 342 -14.36 5.41 -2.03
C ASP A 342 -13.90 4.21 -1.20
N GLU A 343 -14.12 3.02 -1.76
CA GLU A 343 -13.83 1.76 -1.09
C GLU A 343 -12.33 1.56 -0.81
N LYS A 344 -11.44 2.12 -1.64
CA LYS A 344 -9.99 1.97 -1.48
C LYS A 344 -9.50 2.74 -0.26
N MET A 345 -10.02 3.94 -0.03
CA MET A 345 -9.75 4.75 1.14
C MET A 345 -10.32 4.11 2.39
N GLN A 346 -11.57 3.62 2.34
CA GLN A 346 -12.17 2.87 3.44
C GLN A 346 -11.37 1.62 3.82
N LYS A 347 -10.85 0.87 2.83
CA LYS A 347 -9.96 -0.29 3.07
C LYS A 347 -8.65 0.12 3.77
N GLN A 348 -8.10 1.31 3.47
CA GLN A 348 -6.92 1.83 4.17
C GLN A 348 -7.25 2.20 5.62
N VAL A 349 -8.41 2.83 5.85
CA VAL A 349 -8.86 3.17 7.20
C VAL A 349 -9.08 1.90 8.05
N ILE A 350 -9.76 0.88 7.51
CA ILE A 350 -9.91 -0.43 8.19
C ILE A 350 -8.54 -0.97 8.59
N TRP A 351 -7.56 -0.91 7.68
CA TRP A 351 -6.19 -1.38 7.96
C TRP A 351 -5.51 -0.61 9.11
N ILE A 352 -5.55 0.73 9.06
CA ILE A 352 -4.94 1.58 10.09
C ILE A 352 -5.58 1.31 11.45
N LEU A 353 -6.91 1.41 11.54
CA LEU A 353 -7.63 1.23 12.80
C LEU A 353 -7.44 -0.19 13.36
N SER A 354 -7.32 -1.21 12.51
CA SER A 354 -7.02 -2.58 12.96
C SER A 354 -5.65 -2.65 13.65
N ASN A 355 -4.61 -2.08 13.05
CA ASN A 355 -3.28 -2.07 13.65
C ASN A 355 -3.26 -1.30 14.98
N LEU A 356 -4.00 -0.18 15.07
CA LEU A 356 -4.09 0.60 16.32
C LEU A 356 -4.80 -0.17 17.45
N HIS A 357 -5.82 -0.97 17.11
CA HIS A 357 -6.61 -1.71 18.10
C HIS A 357 -6.04 -3.08 18.49
N GLN A 358 -5.09 -3.63 17.71
CA GLN A 358 -4.38 -4.88 18.03
C GLN A 358 -3.53 -4.76 19.30
N ASP A 359 -2.88 -3.62 19.54
CA ASP A 359 -2.06 -3.43 20.74
C ASP A 359 -2.97 -3.33 21.98
N THR A 360 -2.97 -4.36 22.83
CA THR A 360 -3.74 -4.37 24.10
C THR A 360 -3.29 -3.26 25.05
N SER A 361 -2.03 -2.79 24.92
CA SER A 361 -1.47 -1.67 25.68
C SER A 361 -1.71 -0.29 25.04
N SER A 362 -2.52 -0.20 23.99
CA SER A 362 -2.77 1.09 23.33
C SER A 362 -3.59 2.02 24.24
N VAL A 363 -3.44 3.33 24.02
CA VAL A 363 -4.19 4.40 24.72
C VAL A 363 -5.70 4.30 24.45
N LEU A 364 -6.10 3.52 23.45
CA LEU A 364 -7.48 3.31 23.06
C LEU A 364 -8.20 2.45 24.11
N GLY A 365 -9.04 3.11 24.89
CA GLY A 365 -9.87 2.46 25.91
C GLY A 365 -10.86 1.46 25.30
N THR A 366 -11.38 0.57 26.14
CA THR A 366 -12.30 -0.52 25.76
C THR A 366 -13.53 -0.03 24.98
N ALA A 367 -14.04 1.17 25.27
CA ALA A 367 -15.18 1.75 24.56
C ALA A 367 -14.88 2.04 23.07
N SER A 368 -13.71 2.58 22.76
CA SER A 368 -13.28 2.83 21.37
C SER A 368 -13.09 1.51 20.61
N ARG A 369 -12.46 0.52 21.26
CA ARG A 369 -12.33 -0.84 20.70
C ARG A 369 -13.69 -1.47 20.42
N LYS A 370 -14.65 -1.36 21.35
CA LYS A 370 -16.01 -1.86 21.16
C LYS A 370 -16.68 -1.22 19.94
N LYS A 371 -16.64 0.12 19.85
CA LYS A 371 -17.21 0.86 18.71
C LYS A 371 -16.60 0.41 17.37
N PHE A 372 -15.28 0.25 17.32
CA PHE A 372 -14.63 -0.18 16.08
C PHE A 372 -14.99 -1.62 15.68
N ILE A 373 -15.03 -2.55 16.65
CA ILE A 373 -15.47 -3.93 16.39
C ILE A 373 -16.92 -3.94 15.87
N ALA A 374 -17.81 -3.14 16.47
CA ALA A 374 -19.18 -2.99 16.02
C ALA A 374 -19.28 -2.61 14.54
N MET A 375 -18.56 -1.54 14.18
CA MET A 375 -18.50 -1.05 12.81
C MET A 375 -17.98 -2.12 11.83
N LEU A 376 -16.99 -2.93 12.23
CA LEU A 376 -16.50 -4.01 11.37
C LEU A 376 -17.54 -5.13 11.18
N VAL A 377 -18.30 -5.49 12.23
CA VAL A 377 -19.38 -6.47 12.15
C VAL A 377 -20.47 -5.98 11.19
N ASP A 378 -20.88 -4.73 11.31
CA ASP A 378 -21.88 -4.11 10.43
C ASP A 378 -21.40 -4.04 8.97
N ILE A 379 -20.16 -3.59 8.73
CA ILE A 379 -19.55 -3.56 7.39
C ILE A 379 -19.52 -4.96 6.79
N MET A 380 -19.19 -5.98 7.57
CA MET A 380 -19.10 -7.36 7.08
C MET A 380 -20.49 -7.96 6.74
N ALA A 381 -21.50 -7.59 7.53
CA ALA A 381 -22.89 -8.03 7.37
C ALA A 381 -23.67 -7.31 6.25
N ASP A 382 -23.16 -6.19 5.72
CA ASP A 382 -23.78 -5.47 4.59
C ASP A 382 -23.96 -6.39 3.36
N ASP A 383 -25.20 -6.62 2.93
CA ASP A 383 -25.52 -7.49 1.78
C ASP A 383 -25.24 -6.82 0.41
N ASN A 384 -24.66 -5.62 0.39
CA ASN A 384 -24.27 -4.97 -0.85
C ASN A 384 -23.12 -5.72 -1.54
N LYS A 385 -23.46 -6.50 -2.57
CA LYS A 385 -22.49 -7.27 -3.38
C LYS A 385 -21.42 -6.41 -4.04
N ASN A 386 -21.68 -5.12 -4.29
CA ASN A 386 -20.70 -4.20 -4.88
C ASN A 386 -19.59 -3.79 -3.90
N LYS A 387 -19.73 -4.08 -2.60
CA LYS A 387 -18.76 -3.77 -1.54
C LYS A 387 -18.04 -5.03 -1.00
N GLU A 388 -18.00 -6.13 -1.76
CA GLU A 388 -17.43 -7.42 -1.31
C GLU A 388 -15.95 -7.31 -0.88
N ASP A 389 -15.18 -6.43 -1.50
CA ASP A 389 -13.78 -6.15 -1.18
C ASP A 389 -13.65 -5.51 0.22
N LYS A 390 -14.45 -4.48 0.51
CA LYS A 390 -14.55 -3.83 1.83
C LYS A 390 -14.98 -4.83 2.90
N ARG A 391 -16.02 -5.62 2.63
CA ARG A 391 -16.52 -6.68 3.53
C ARG A 391 -15.43 -7.69 3.86
N THR A 392 -14.70 -8.14 2.83
CA THR A 392 -13.59 -9.09 3.01
C THR A 392 -12.47 -8.47 3.85
N LYS A 393 -12.15 -7.19 3.64
CA LYS A 393 -11.13 -6.49 4.43
C LYS A 393 -11.56 -6.32 5.89
N ALA A 394 -12.82 -5.99 6.15
CA ALA A 394 -13.38 -5.92 7.50
C ALA A 394 -13.37 -7.30 8.21
N GLY A 395 -13.71 -8.37 7.48
CA GLY A 395 -13.60 -9.73 8.01
C GLY A 395 -12.17 -10.10 8.43
N TRP A 396 -11.16 -9.78 7.62
CA TRP A 396 -9.76 -10.02 8.01
C TRP A 396 -9.30 -9.15 9.18
N ALA A 397 -9.82 -7.92 9.30
CA ALA A 397 -9.59 -7.08 10.47
C ALA A 397 -10.15 -7.71 11.75
N LEU A 398 -11.39 -8.22 11.71
CA LEU A 398 -12.00 -8.95 12.84
C LEU A 398 -11.18 -10.18 13.20
N VAL A 399 -10.75 -10.99 12.22
CA VAL A 399 -9.88 -12.16 12.45
C VAL A 399 -8.62 -11.77 13.24
N ALA A 400 -7.96 -10.68 12.85
CA ALA A 400 -6.73 -10.23 13.51
C ALA A 400 -6.98 -9.67 14.92
N LEU A 401 -8.15 -9.07 15.17
CA LEU A 401 -8.54 -8.60 16.50
C LEU A 401 -9.01 -9.74 17.42
N SER A 402 -9.60 -10.81 16.87
CA SER A 402 -10.12 -11.94 17.63
C SER A 402 -9.09 -12.99 17.99
N SER A 403 -7.98 -13.10 17.25
CA SER A 403 -7.02 -14.20 17.41
C SER A 403 -6.20 -14.17 18.70
N GLU A 404 -6.12 -13.02 19.38
CA GLU A 404 -5.19 -12.82 20.50
C GLU A 404 -5.88 -12.40 21.81
N ILE A 405 -7.18 -12.06 21.78
CA ILE A 405 -7.85 -11.40 22.91
C ILE A 405 -9.26 -11.95 23.13
N GLU A 406 -9.46 -12.70 24.22
CA GLU A 406 -10.76 -13.28 24.61
C GLU A 406 -11.88 -12.23 24.71
N THR A 407 -11.58 -11.04 25.24
CA THR A 407 -12.59 -9.96 25.37
C THR A 407 -13.18 -9.52 24.03
N ASN A 408 -12.44 -9.66 22.93
CA ASN A 408 -12.93 -9.26 21.60
C ASN A 408 -13.95 -10.27 21.06
N ALA A 409 -13.82 -11.56 21.40
CA ALA A 409 -14.84 -12.56 21.09
C ALA A 409 -16.16 -12.23 21.81
N THR A 410 -16.08 -11.82 23.08
CA THR A 410 -17.24 -11.37 23.85
C THR A 410 -17.92 -10.15 23.23
N ILE A 411 -17.13 -9.17 22.76
CA ILE A 411 -17.68 -7.98 22.08
C ILE A 411 -18.44 -8.38 20.81
N ILE A 412 -17.83 -9.19 19.93
CA ILE A 412 -18.48 -9.62 18.68
C ILE A 412 -19.79 -10.36 18.95
N MET A 413 -19.79 -11.25 19.95
CA MET A 413 -20.97 -12.03 20.33
C MET A 413 -22.10 -11.18 20.88
N LYS A 414 -21.77 -10.11 21.61
CA LYS A 414 -22.75 -9.24 22.31
C LYS A 414 -23.09 -7.96 21.55
N GLU A 415 -22.56 -7.76 20.34
CA GLU A 415 -22.77 -6.53 19.59
C GLU A 415 -24.20 -6.38 19.08
N ASN A 416 -24.74 -7.44 18.46
CA ASN A 416 -26.13 -7.50 18.03
C ASN A 416 -26.60 -8.96 17.98
N ASP A 417 -27.86 -9.21 18.35
CA ASP A 417 -28.51 -10.51 18.32
C ASP A 417 -28.42 -11.24 16.98
N ARG A 418 -28.22 -10.50 15.87
CA ARG A 418 -28.12 -11.04 14.51
C ARG A 418 -26.70 -11.35 14.04
N ALA A 419 -25.66 -10.96 14.79
CA ALA A 419 -24.27 -11.06 14.33
C ALA A 419 -23.89 -12.53 14.01
N VAL A 420 -24.22 -13.45 14.91
CA VAL A 420 -23.97 -14.89 14.75
C VAL A 420 -24.76 -15.47 13.57
N ASP A 421 -26.03 -15.11 13.42
CA ASP A 421 -26.88 -15.60 12.33
C ASP A 421 -26.38 -15.12 10.96
N ASN A 422 -25.93 -13.87 10.87
CA ASN A 422 -25.31 -13.30 9.68
C ASN A 422 -24.01 -14.05 9.33
N LEU A 423 -23.12 -14.29 10.30
CA LEU A 423 -21.90 -15.07 10.09
C LEU A 423 -22.20 -16.51 9.64
N ALA A 424 -23.20 -17.16 10.25
CA ALA A 424 -23.62 -18.50 9.89
C ALA A 424 -24.28 -18.59 8.50
N THR A 425 -24.91 -17.51 8.05
CA THR A 425 -25.44 -17.42 6.69
C THR A 425 -24.29 -17.24 5.68
N MET A 426 -23.40 -16.28 5.95
CA MET A 426 -22.23 -15.97 5.12
C MET A 426 -21.29 -17.18 4.95
N ILE A 427 -21.12 -17.99 5.99
CA ILE A 427 -20.24 -19.15 5.94
C ILE A 427 -20.78 -20.26 5.03
N VAL A 428 -22.09 -20.32 4.80
CA VAL A 428 -22.75 -21.34 3.97
C VAL A 428 -22.82 -20.89 2.51
N GLU A 429 -23.04 -19.60 2.27
CA GLU A 429 -23.12 -18.97 0.95
C GLU A 429 -21.80 -19.02 0.15
N LYS A 430 -21.84 -18.58 -1.11
CA LYS A 430 -20.64 -18.46 -1.96
C LYS A 430 -20.19 -17.00 -1.95
N GLY A 431 -18.92 -16.75 -1.61
CA GLY A 431 -18.33 -15.41 -1.61
C GLY A 431 -16.93 -15.38 -1.00
N ARG A 432 -16.19 -14.28 -1.20
CA ARG A 432 -14.82 -14.08 -0.69
C ARG A 432 -14.77 -13.88 0.83
N CYS A 433 -15.85 -13.42 1.45
CA CYS A 433 -15.96 -13.29 2.90
C CYS A 433 -15.95 -14.63 3.64
N ARG A 434 -16.18 -15.75 2.96
CA ARG A 434 -16.31 -17.07 3.58
C ARG A 434 -15.09 -17.47 4.42
N LEU A 435 -13.88 -17.16 3.94
CA LEU A 435 -12.64 -17.49 4.63
C LEU A 435 -12.49 -16.72 5.96
N PRO A 436 -12.58 -15.37 5.98
CA PRO A 436 -12.54 -14.65 7.25
C PRO A 436 -13.73 -15.03 8.15
N THR A 437 -14.94 -15.25 7.62
CA THR A 437 -16.09 -15.71 8.41
C THR A 437 -15.79 -17.02 9.15
N ALA A 438 -15.21 -18.01 8.46
CA ALA A 438 -14.87 -19.29 9.08
C ALA A 438 -13.86 -19.14 10.23
N LYS A 439 -12.88 -18.25 10.07
CA LYS A 439 -11.88 -17.97 11.11
C LYS A 439 -12.47 -17.21 12.31
N ILE A 440 -13.36 -16.25 12.07
CA ILE A 440 -14.06 -15.56 13.16
C ILE A 440 -14.86 -16.57 13.97
N LEU A 441 -15.70 -17.38 13.32
CA LEU A 441 -16.50 -18.41 14.01
C LEU A 441 -15.63 -19.42 14.76
N GLU A 442 -14.47 -19.78 14.21
CA GLU A 442 -13.51 -20.68 14.87
C GLU A 442 -13.01 -20.05 16.18
N TYR A 443 -12.59 -18.78 16.13
CA TYR A 443 -12.17 -18.05 17.34
C TYR A 443 -13.31 -17.84 18.34
N LEU A 444 -14.53 -17.57 17.88
CA LEU A 444 -15.68 -17.46 18.78
C LEU A 444 -15.95 -18.79 19.50
N CYS A 445 -15.84 -19.93 18.81
CA CYS A 445 -15.99 -21.24 19.44
C CYS A 445 -14.85 -21.59 20.41
N ILE A 446 -13.66 -21.00 20.24
CA ILE A 446 -12.51 -21.25 21.12
C ILE A 446 -12.56 -20.36 22.37
N HIS A 447 -12.87 -19.07 22.19
CA HIS A 447 -12.65 -18.04 23.20
C HIS A 447 -13.93 -17.58 23.93
N TYR A 448 -15.12 -17.86 23.41
CA TYR A 448 -16.36 -17.48 24.08
C TYR A 448 -16.84 -18.58 25.03
N THR A 449 -16.67 -18.36 26.33
CA THR A 449 -16.98 -19.34 27.38
C THR A 449 -18.16 -18.96 28.27
N ASP A 450 -18.79 -17.81 28.05
CA ASP A 450 -19.95 -17.37 28.82
C ASP A 450 -21.13 -18.32 28.55
N ASP A 451 -21.65 -19.00 29.58
CA ASP A 451 -22.83 -19.86 29.46
C ASP A 451 -24.12 -19.02 29.43
N ASP A 452 -24.39 -18.43 28.27
CA ASP A 452 -25.52 -17.55 28.04
C ASP A 452 -26.32 -17.88 26.76
N GLU A 453 -27.36 -17.09 26.49
CA GLU A 453 -28.17 -17.22 25.27
C GLU A 453 -27.33 -17.11 24.00
N SER A 454 -26.29 -16.27 24.01
CA SER A 454 -25.43 -16.02 22.86
C SER A 454 -24.62 -17.27 22.52
N LEU A 455 -24.09 -17.99 23.51
CA LEU A 455 -23.41 -19.28 23.29
C LEU A 455 -24.36 -20.31 22.70
N ARG A 456 -25.62 -20.36 23.16
CA ARG A 456 -26.63 -21.28 22.61
C ARG A 456 -26.98 -20.95 21.16
N LYS A 457 -27.09 -19.67 20.81
CA LYS A 457 -27.26 -19.22 19.42
C LYS A 457 -26.08 -19.64 18.54
N LEU A 458 -24.84 -19.39 18.98
CA LEU A 458 -23.63 -19.81 18.26
C LEU A 458 -23.61 -21.31 18.01
N LYS A 459 -23.92 -22.08 19.04
CA LYS A 459 -24.01 -23.54 18.96
C LYS A 459 -25.04 -23.97 17.93
N ASN A 460 -26.29 -23.51 18.03
CA ASN A 460 -27.36 -23.83 17.07
C ASN A 460 -26.98 -23.46 15.63
N ALA A 461 -26.39 -22.29 15.43
CA ALA A 461 -25.94 -21.83 14.14
C ALA A 461 -24.83 -22.72 13.56
N MET A 462 -23.86 -23.15 14.38
CA MET A 462 -22.78 -24.02 13.96
C MET A 462 -23.24 -25.46 13.72
N THR A 463 -24.18 -25.97 14.51
CA THR A 463 -24.82 -27.28 14.27
C THR A 463 -25.36 -27.32 12.84
N ASN A 464 -26.10 -26.29 12.42
CA ASN A 464 -26.66 -26.20 11.07
C ASN A 464 -25.61 -25.95 9.95
N ALA A 465 -24.50 -25.27 10.26
CA ALA A 465 -23.50 -24.90 9.27
C ALA A 465 -22.52 -26.05 8.95
N VAL A 466 -22.07 -26.80 9.96
CA VAL A 466 -21.01 -27.84 9.84
C VAL A 466 -21.29 -28.85 8.72
N PRO A 467 -22.48 -29.48 8.63
CA PRO A 467 -22.76 -30.48 7.58
C PRO A 467 -22.67 -29.93 6.15
N ARG A 468 -22.87 -28.62 5.98
CA ARG A 468 -22.93 -27.90 4.69
C ARG A 468 -21.57 -27.37 4.24
N ILE A 469 -20.59 -27.26 5.15
CA ILE A 469 -19.28 -26.63 4.87
C ILE A 469 -18.10 -27.60 4.90
N MET A 470 -18.26 -28.77 5.53
CA MET A 470 -17.19 -29.76 5.77
C MET A 470 -16.38 -30.14 4.52
N THR A 471 -16.98 -30.16 3.33
CA THR A 471 -16.32 -30.61 2.09
C THR A 471 -15.74 -29.49 1.23
N ARG A 472 -15.68 -28.24 1.72
CA ARG A 472 -15.41 -27.07 0.88
C ARG A 472 -13.95 -26.63 0.83
N THR A 473 -13.34 -26.31 1.98
CA THR A 473 -11.93 -25.89 2.06
C THR A 473 -11.29 -26.40 3.35
N THR A 474 -9.95 -26.41 3.41
CA THR A 474 -9.18 -26.76 4.61
C THR A 474 -9.56 -25.90 5.82
N CYS A 475 -9.85 -24.61 5.59
CA CYS A 475 -10.28 -23.70 6.65
C CYS A 475 -11.66 -24.08 7.22
N MET A 476 -12.59 -24.52 6.36
CA MET A 476 -13.90 -25.00 6.84
C MET A 476 -13.75 -26.28 7.65
N LEU A 477 -12.89 -27.19 7.20
CA LEU A 477 -12.65 -28.44 7.91
C LEU A 477 -12.01 -28.19 9.29
N SER A 478 -11.10 -27.21 9.39
CA SER A 478 -10.55 -26.73 10.67
C SER A 478 -11.65 -26.25 11.62
N LEU A 479 -12.55 -25.38 11.14
CA LEU A 479 -13.70 -24.94 11.93
C LEU A 479 -14.58 -26.11 12.36
N CYS A 480 -14.88 -27.06 11.45
CA CYS A 480 -15.68 -28.23 11.80
C CYS A 480 -15.06 -29.04 12.94
N VAL A 481 -13.75 -29.26 12.91
CA VAL A 481 -13.02 -29.93 14.00
C VAL A 481 -13.18 -29.15 15.30
N THR A 482 -12.92 -27.84 15.27
CA THR A 482 -13.03 -26.97 16.44
C THR A 482 -14.43 -27.01 17.05
N VAL A 483 -15.48 -26.87 16.23
CA VAL A 483 -16.88 -26.94 16.69
C VAL A 483 -17.18 -28.31 17.31
N CYS A 484 -16.73 -29.41 16.68
CA CYS A 484 -16.95 -30.77 17.18
C CYS A 484 -16.26 -31.03 18.53
N ASP A 485 -15.05 -30.50 18.73
CA ASP A 485 -14.31 -30.63 19.98
C ASP A 485 -14.89 -29.73 21.07
N THR A 486 -15.20 -28.47 20.77
CA THR A 486 -15.78 -27.52 21.74
C THR A 486 -17.16 -27.96 22.21
N PHE A 487 -18.05 -28.36 21.30
CA PHE A 487 -19.44 -28.73 21.65
C PHE A 487 -19.59 -30.25 21.88
N SER A 488 -18.50 -30.92 22.25
CA SER A 488 -18.40 -32.39 22.30
C SER A 488 -19.33 -33.10 23.30
N ALA A 489 -19.92 -32.36 24.24
CA ALA A 489 -20.77 -32.90 25.30
C ALA A 489 -22.28 -32.89 24.98
N ASP A 490 -22.71 -32.36 23.83
CA ASP A 490 -24.14 -32.23 23.49
C ASP A 490 -24.65 -33.33 22.54
N GLN A 491 -25.71 -34.01 22.96
CA GLN A 491 -26.37 -35.07 22.20
C GLN A 491 -27.09 -34.55 20.93
N ASP A 492 -27.57 -33.30 20.93
CA ASP A 492 -28.26 -32.71 19.77
C ASP A 492 -27.31 -32.49 18.57
N PHE A 493 -26.02 -32.33 18.86
CA PHE A 493 -24.98 -32.14 17.84
C PHE A 493 -24.62 -33.46 17.15
N ALA A 494 -24.65 -34.59 17.88
CA ALA A 494 -24.33 -35.92 17.35
C ALA A 494 -25.31 -36.36 16.24
N HIS A 495 -26.60 -36.10 16.44
CA HIS A 495 -27.66 -36.46 15.49
C HIS A 495 -27.54 -35.80 14.11
N GLN A 496 -26.88 -34.64 14.00
CA GLN A 496 -26.68 -33.98 12.70
C GLN A 496 -25.63 -34.67 11.82
N PHE A 497 -24.73 -35.47 12.39
CA PHE A 497 -23.79 -36.29 11.61
C PHE A 497 -24.39 -37.60 11.12
N ASP A 498 -25.54 -37.99 11.70
CA ASP A 498 -26.24 -39.26 11.47
C ASP A 498 -27.31 -39.17 10.36
N VAL A 499 -27.68 -37.97 9.90
CA VAL A 499 -28.78 -37.78 8.92
C VAL A 499 -28.44 -38.43 7.57
N ILE A 500 -28.92 -39.67 7.40
CA ILE A 500 -29.23 -40.27 6.11
C ILE A 500 -30.49 -39.57 5.62
N ALA A 501 -30.38 -38.74 4.58
CA ALA A 501 -31.58 -38.27 3.89
C ALA A 501 -32.33 -39.50 3.36
N PRO A 502 -33.62 -39.71 3.68
CA PRO A 502 -34.34 -40.87 3.18
C PRO A 502 -34.53 -40.70 1.67
N GLY A 503 -33.68 -41.34 0.87
CA GLY A 503 -33.78 -41.37 -0.59
C GLY A 503 -32.48 -41.19 -1.38
N ASP A 504 -31.36 -40.80 -0.78
CA ASP A 504 -30.08 -40.68 -1.51
C ASP A 504 -28.92 -41.21 -0.65
N GLY A 505 -28.37 -42.37 -1.04
CA GLY A 505 -27.32 -43.10 -0.31
C GLY A 505 -25.94 -42.43 -0.35
N SER A 506 -25.84 -41.10 -0.46
CA SER A 506 -24.59 -40.39 -0.77
C SER A 506 -24.10 -39.38 0.29
N SER A 507 -24.78 -39.21 1.44
CA SER A 507 -24.65 -37.98 2.26
C SER A 507 -24.07 -38.08 3.68
N CYS A 508 -23.70 -39.26 4.21
CA CYS A 508 -23.19 -39.36 5.60
C CYS A 508 -21.82 -38.69 5.79
N SER A 509 -21.53 -38.21 7.00
CA SER A 509 -20.29 -37.49 7.31
C SER A 509 -19.02 -38.33 7.13
N PRO A 510 -18.97 -39.63 7.52
CA PRO A 510 -17.82 -40.48 7.24
C PRO A 510 -17.49 -40.62 5.73
N ARG A 511 -18.50 -40.84 4.86
CA ARG A 511 -18.29 -40.89 3.39
C ARG A 511 -17.79 -39.57 2.81
N LYS A 512 -18.21 -38.43 3.37
CA LYS A 512 -17.70 -37.11 2.98
C LYS A 512 -16.22 -36.98 3.33
N LEU A 513 -15.81 -37.38 4.54
CA LEU A 513 -14.41 -37.38 4.97
C LEU A 513 -13.56 -38.34 4.13
N GLU A 514 -14.08 -39.52 3.81
CA GLU A 514 -13.44 -40.50 2.92
C GLU A 514 -13.15 -39.89 1.54
N LYS A 515 -14.14 -39.23 0.92
CA LYS A 515 -13.94 -38.51 -0.35
C LYS A 515 -12.88 -37.41 -0.23
N ILE A 516 -12.82 -36.70 0.89
CA ILE A 516 -11.79 -35.67 1.13
C ILE A 516 -10.41 -36.32 1.19
N VAL A 517 -10.25 -37.39 1.96
CA VAL A 517 -8.97 -38.11 2.11
C VAL A 517 -8.51 -38.65 0.76
N ARG A 518 -9.37 -39.35 0.01
CA ARG A 518 -9.00 -39.90 -1.31
C ARG A 518 -8.58 -38.84 -2.32
N LYS A 519 -9.19 -37.65 -2.29
CA LYS A 519 -8.79 -36.53 -3.17
C LYS A 519 -7.45 -35.88 -2.77
N ASN A 520 -6.95 -36.16 -1.57
CA ASN A 520 -5.77 -35.53 -1.00
C ASN A 520 -4.68 -36.55 -0.67
N MET A 521 -4.57 -37.67 -1.40
CA MET A 521 -3.54 -38.69 -1.18
C MET A 521 -2.14 -38.29 -1.70
N HIS A 522 -2.03 -37.16 -2.41
CA HIS A 522 -0.76 -36.73 -2.96
C HIS A 522 0.25 -36.32 -1.86
N PRO A 523 1.54 -36.66 -2.00
CA PRO A 523 2.58 -36.32 -1.03
C PRO A 523 2.94 -34.83 -1.12
N ARG A 524 2.07 -33.96 -0.58
CA ARG A 524 2.27 -32.51 -0.48
C ARG A 524 1.91 -32.02 0.92
N PRO A 525 2.59 -31.00 1.48
CA PRO A 525 2.29 -30.47 2.82
C PRO A 525 0.82 -30.08 3.04
N ASN A 526 0.20 -29.45 2.05
CA ASN A 526 -1.22 -29.06 2.12
C ASN A 526 -2.16 -30.27 2.16
N CYS A 527 -1.85 -31.33 1.41
CA CYS A 527 -2.62 -32.58 1.42
C CYS A 527 -2.50 -33.28 2.77
N LEU A 528 -1.29 -33.34 3.35
CA LEU A 528 -1.04 -33.85 4.69
C LEU A 528 -1.87 -33.12 5.75
N LYS A 529 -1.89 -31.78 5.69
CA LYS A 529 -2.71 -30.96 6.59
C LYS A 529 -4.20 -31.31 6.49
N ILE A 530 -4.72 -31.49 5.27
CA ILE A 530 -6.13 -31.87 5.05
C ILE A 530 -6.44 -33.26 5.62
N VAL A 531 -5.57 -34.25 5.38
CA VAL A 531 -5.78 -35.62 5.89
C VAL A 531 -5.68 -35.66 7.41
N LYS A 532 -4.72 -34.94 8.02
CA LYS A 532 -4.64 -34.80 9.49
C LYS A 532 -5.91 -34.16 10.07
N LEU A 533 -6.45 -33.13 9.44
CA LEU A 533 -7.72 -32.52 9.86
C LEU A 533 -8.92 -33.46 9.69
N ALA A 534 -8.98 -34.24 8.60
CA ALA A 534 -10.04 -35.23 8.39
C ALA A 534 -9.99 -36.34 9.45
N CYS A 535 -8.78 -36.78 9.82
CA CYS A 535 -8.58 -37.74 10.91
C CYS A 535 -9.02 -37.16 12.25
N LYS A 536 -8.61 -35.92 12.59
CA LYS A 536 -9.06 -35.24 13.81
C LYS A 536 -10.58 -35.12 13.86
N MET A 537 -11.21 -34.68 12.77
CA MET A 537 -12.67 -34.58 12.67
C MET A 537 -13.35 -35.91 12.97
N PHE A 538 -12.84 -37.00 12.39
CA PHE A 538 -13.35 -38.34 12.64
C PHE A 538 -13.19 -38.76 14.11
N ILE A 539 -12.03 -38.50 14.73
CA ILE A 539 -11.82 -38.77 16.15
C ILE A 539 -12.82 -38.00 17.01
N SER A 540 -13.03 -36.71 16.72
CA SER A 540 -14.00 -35.88 17.42
C SER A 540 -15.42 -36.44 17.28
N MET A 541 -15.83 -36.85 16.07
CA MET A 541 -17.12 -37.51 15.82
C MET A 541 -17.28 -38.81 16.63
N MET A 542 -16.23 -39.64 16.72
CA MET A 542 -16.31 -40.91 17.46
C MET A 542 -16.51 -40.71 18.98
N LYS A 543 -16.11 -39.57 19.55
CA LYS A 543 -16.37 -39.25 20.96
C LYS A 543 -17.87 -39.07 21.27
N HIS A 544 -18.68 -38.70 20.28
CA HIS A 544 -20.10 -38.35 20.42
C HIS A 544 -21.07 -39.54 20.57
N ARG A 545 -20.58 -40.79 20.60
CA ARG A 545 -21.41 -42.02 20.66
C ARG A 545 -22.52 -42.09 19.59
N GLY A 546 -22.31 -41.46 18.43
CA GLY A 546 -23.23 -41.52 17.29
C GLY A 546 -23.35 -42.93 16.67
N SER A 547 -24.47 -43.21 16.01
CA SER A 547 -24.73 -44.51 15.37
C SER A 547 -24.26 -44.52 13.92
N TYR A 548 -22.97 -44.75 13.69
CA TYR A 548 -22.41 -44.78 12.33
C TYR A 548 -22.53 -46.16 11.66
N VAL A 549 -22.78 -46.15 10.35
CA VAL A 549 -22.79 -47.37 9.53
C VAL A 549 -21.38 -47.97 9.49
N LYS A 550 -21.25 -49.21 9.96
CA LYS A 550 -19.96 -49.92 10.06
C LYS A 550 -19.16 -49.90 8.76
N GLN A 551 -19.82 -50.15 7.63
CA GLN A 551 -19.19 -50.16 6.30
C GLN A 551 -18.56 -48.80 5.92
N ASP A 552 -19.19 -47.70 6.33
CA ASP A 552 -18.69 -46.35 6.02
C ASP A 552 -17.46 -46.01 6.89
N LEU A 553 -17.43 -46.51 8.14
CA LEU A 553 -16.26 -46.40 9.00
C LEU A 553 -15.09 -47.21 8.42
N GLU A 554 -15.33 -48.46 8.02
CA GLU A 554 -14.32 -49.34 7.42
C GLU A 554 -13.74 -48.71 6.14
N SER A 555 -14.59 -48.20 5.24
CA SER A 555 -14.15 -47.54 4.00
C SER A 555 -13.32 -46.26 4.24
N PHE A 556 -13.67 -45.48 5.28
CA PHE A 556 -12.88 -44.32 5.68
C PHE A 556 -11.51 -44.71 6.24
N MET A 557 -11.46 -45.74 7.10
CA MET A 557 -10.20 -46.26 7.65
C MET A 557 -9.28 -46.78 6.56
N ASP A 558 -9.81 -47.45 5.54
CA ASP A 558 -9.04 -47.89 4.37
C ASP A 558 -8.47 -46.71 3.57
N ALA A 559 -9.24 -45.64 3.40
CA ALA A 559 -8.78 -44.43 2.75
C ALA A 559 -7.65 -43.75 3.56
N LEU A 560 -7.77 -43.67 4.88
CA LEU A 560 -6.71 -43.15 5.76
C LEU A 560 -5.45 -44.01 5.72
N SER A 561 -5.59 -45.34 5.76
CA SER A 561 -4.47 -46.29 5.68
C SER A 561 -3.72 -46.19 4.35
N SER A 562 -4.45 -45.93 3.26
CA SER A 562 -3.85 -45.69 1.94
C SER A 562 -3.13 -44.35 1.91
N ALA A 563 -3.76 -43.27 2.40
CA ALA A 563 -3.16 -41.93 2.43
C ALA A 563 -1.92 -41.86 3.32
N SER A 564 -1.91 -42.57 4.46
CA SER A 564 -0.80 -42.54 5.41
C SER A 564 0.49 -43.11 4.82
N LYS A 565 0.39 -44.13 3.96
CA LYS A 565 1.54 -44.72 3.25
C LYS A 565 2.24 -43.68 2.35
N ASP A 566 1.45 -42.93 1.59
CA ASP A 566 1.96 -41.89 0.68
C ASP A 566 2.47 -40.66 1.45
N MET A 567 1.85 -40.37 2.60
CA MET A 567 2.15 -39.19 3.41
C MET A 567 3.29 -39.34 4.40
N PHE A 568 3.67 -40.57 4.74
CA PHE A 568 4.74 -40.86 5.70
C PHE A 568 6.06 -40.16 5.35
N ILE A 569 6.40 -40.09 4.06
CA ILE A 569 7.62 -39.44 3.58
C ILE A 569 7.57 -37.92 3.81
N VAL A 570 6.42 -37.28 3.56
CA VAL A 570 6.24 -35.83 3.73
C VAL A 570 6.24 -35.45 5.21
N ASP A 571 5.57 -36.24 6.05
CA ASP A 571 5.54 -35.98 7.49
C ASP A 571 6.95 -36.12 8.10
N GLY A 572 7.71 -37.13 7.64
CA GLY A 572 9.11 -37.32 8.03
C GLY A 572 10.05 -36.20 7.53
N SER A 573 9.85 -35.69 6.32
CA SER A 573 10.70 -34.63 5.76
C SER A 573 10.43 -33.26 6.38
N MET A 574 9.17 -32.95 6.74
CA MET A 574 8.82 -31.67 7.39
C MET A 574 9.41 -31.52 8.80
N VAL A 575 9.84 -32.62 9.45
CA VAL A 575 10.58 -32.56 10.72
C VAL A 575 11.98 -31.94 10.52
N PHE A 576 12.51 -31.93 9.30
CA PHE A 576 13.87 -31.47 8.97
C PHE A 576 13.92 -30.12 8.24
N ASP A 577 12.79 -29.56 7.80
CA ASP A 577 12.75 -28.25 7.14
C ASP A 577 12.76 -27.11 8.16
N ILE A 578 13.94 -26.50 8.33
CA ILE A 578 14.10 -25.17 8.92
C ILE A 578 13.82 -24.15 7.81
N THR A 579 12.73 -23.39 7.91
CA THR A 579 12.47 -22.29 6.98
C THR A 579 13.23 -21.02 7.39
N GLU A 580 13.74 -20.27 6.40
CA GLU A 580 14.61 -19.07 6.53
C GLU A 580 14.02 -17.88 7.31
N ASP A 581 12.75 -17.91 7.73
CA ASP A 581 12.06 -16.74 8.29
C ASP A 581 11.88 -16.74 9.82
N GLY A 582 12.54 -17.64 10.56
CA GLY A 582 12.67 -17.55 12.03
C GLY A 582 11.36 -17.53 12.84
N THR A 583 10.21 -17.76 12.20
CA THR A 583 8.91 -17.86 12.85
C THR A 583 8.68 -19.31 13.24
N TYR A 584 8.78 -19.57 14.54
CA TYR A 584 8.40 -20.84 15.12
C TYR A 584 6.92 -21.13 14.81
N TYR A 585 6.65 -22.11 13.94
CA TYR A 585 5.52 -23.01 14.19
C TYR A 585 5.94 -23.94 15.32
N SER A 586 5.95 -23.44 16.56
CA SER A 586 6.19 -24.26 17.74
C SER A 586 5.04 -25.24 17.91
N LEU A 587 5.32 -26.50 17.59
CA LEU A 587 4.76 -27.72 18.19
C LEU A 587 3.25 -27.71 18.55
N PHE A 588 2.38 -27.82 17.53
CA PHE A 588 1.02 -28.36 17.74
C PHE A 588 0.72 -29.62 16.89
N PHE A 589 1.71 -30.15 16.18
CA PHE A 589 1.50 -31.18 15.15
C PHE A 589 2.09 -32.57 15.45
N ALA A 590 2.58 -32.82 16.68
CA ALA A 590 3.17 -34.11 17.06
C ALA A 590 2.45 -34.85 18.21
N LYS A 591 1.23 -34.43 18.60
CA LYS A 591 0.36 -35.24 19.47
C LYS A 591 -1.04 -35.30 18.89
N SER A 592 -1.26 -36.28 18.02
CA SER A 592 -2.57 -36.87 17.74
C SER A 592 -2.40 -38.37 17.79
#